data_AF-A0AAW2ME70-F1
#
_entry.id   AF-A0AAW2ME70-F1
#
_cell.length_a   1.000
_cell.length_b   1.000
_cell.length_c   1.000
_cell.angle_alpha   90.00
_cell.angle_beta   90.00
_cell.angle_gamma   90.00
#
_symmetry.space_group_name_H-M   'P 1'
#
loop_
_entity.id
_entity.type
_entity.pdbx_description
1 polymer ?
#
loop_
_entity_poly.entity_id
_entity_poly.type
_entity_poly.pdbx_seq_one_letter_code
_entity_poly.pdbx_strand_id
1 'polypeptide(L)'
;MYAPNKVKTADTGYMSRRLMKALEDLSVHYDNTVRNASGSIVQFVYGGDGMDPAQMEEKSGLPLNFERLFMKAKATCPAAEEKSLNTEEIKKIVNEMVEERLPKSTMDLEEECSEDPPPSDTPSKKETLETFDKSLKSFIERKHPSSDLMLKLNEGQYSGEDQVSLEKLASNVSGITRNQLVVFLETCITRYNSKKIEAGTAIGAIGAQSIGEPGTQMTLKTFHFAGVASMNVTLGVPRIKEIINAAKRINTPIITTALQCNDNDIIAKLVKGRIEKTLLEQVAKSIKTSQASRSASIVITLDMKRIQGAQLSIDAYTVKESILQTPRMKLKEQQIKVLNPRKLEVVLQADRSKLHFEVHALKNKLSKVVVKGINSVERVIIVNEAKEKDPTRKKLKLLVEG
;
A
#
# COMPACT_ATOMS: atom_id res chain seq x y z
N MET A 1 -1.54 33.54 21.77
CA MET A 1 -2.08 32.21 21.42
C MET A 1 -2.79 32.30 20.08
N TYR A 2 -2.09 32.05 18.97
CA TYR A 2 -2.72 31.99 17.65
C TYR A 2 -3.37 30.62 17.48
N ALA A 3 -4.67 30.60 17.21
CA ALA A 3 -5.44 29.37 17.04
C ALA A 3 -4.94 28.59 15.79
N PRO A 4 -4.26 27.44 15.95
CA PRO A 4 -3.74 26.67 14.81
C PRO A 4 -4.86 26.14 13.89
N ASN A 5 -6.11 26.12 14.37
CA ASN A 5 -7.25 25.64 13.60
C ASN A 5 -7.66 26.58 12.45
N LYS A 6 -7.36 27.89 12.53
CA LYS A 6 -7.85 28.87 11.54
C LYS A 6 -7.05 28.89 10.23
N VAL A 7 -5.75 28.58 10.27
CA VAL A 7 -4.89 28.48 9.07
C VAL A 7 -5.17 27.20 8.30
N LYS A 8 -5.45 26.14 9.05
CA LYS A 8 -5.65 24.78 8.59
C LYS A 8 -6.96 24.55 7.82
N THR A 9 -8.03 25.27 8.15
CA THR A 9 -9.31 25.24 7.42
C THR A 9 -9.26 25.97 6.07
N ALA A 10 -8.42 27.01 5.95
CA ALA A 10 -8.22 27.73 4.69
C ALA A 10 -7.53 26.85 3.64
N ASP A 11 -6.50 26.09 4.05
CA ASP A 11 -5.77 25.18 3.17
C ASP A 11 -6.65 24.03 2.65
N THR A 12 -7.48 23.44 3.51
CA THR A 12 -8.39 22.35 3.12
C THR A 12 -9.51 22.83 2.21
N GLY A 13 -10.06 24.02 2.46
CA GLY A 13 -11.05 24.65 1.58
C GLY A 13 -10.50 24.95 0.19
N TYR A 14 -9.27 25.47 0.11
CA TYR A 14 -8.60 25.72 -1.16
C TYR A 14 -8.36 24.43 -1.96
N MET A 15 -7.92 23.37 -1.28
CA MET A 15 -7.73 22.05 -1.89
C MET A 15 -9.06 21.47 -2.40
N SER A 16 -10.11 21.49 -1.60
CA SER A 16 -11.45 21.01 -1.99
C SER A 16 -11.98 21.75 -3.22
N ARG A 17 -11.85 23.09 -3.25
CA ARG A 17 -12.24 23.90 -4.41
C ARG A 17 -11.47 23.53 -5.68
N ARG A 18 -10.17 23.26 -5.56
CA ARG A 18 -9.34 22.84 -6.71
C ARG A 18 -9.73 21.46 -7.22
N LEU A 19 -10.04 20.52 -6.33
CA LEU A 19 -10.54 19.20 -6.70
C LEU A 19 -11.88 19.32 -7.43
N MET A 20 -12.81 20.12 -6.91
CA MET A 20 -14.10 20.36 -7.56
C MET A 20 -13.92 20.89 -8.98
N LYS A 21 -13.07 21.92 -9.15
CA LYS A 21 -12.81 22.50 -10.47
C LYS A 21 -12.15 21.54 -11.46
N ALA A 22 -11.43 20.53 -10.99
CA ALA A 22 -10.77 19.55 -11.83
C ALA A 22 -11.68 18.37 -12.22
N LEU A 23 -12.77 18.14 -11.49
CA LEU A 23 -13.62 16.97 -11.64
C LEU A 23 -15.09 17.33 -11.92
N GLU A 24 -15.46 18.61 -11.96
CA GLU A 24 -16.86 19.06 -12.11
C GLU A 24 -17.53 18.62 -13.41
N ASP A 25 -16.76 18.32 -14.45
CA ASP A 25 -17.25 17.93 -15.77
C ASP A 25 -17.31 16.41 -15.99
N LEU A 26 -16.87 15.60 -15.02
CA LEU A 26 -16.90 14.15 -15.14
C LEU A 26 -18.28 13.60 -14.79
N SER A 27 -18.84 12.86 -15.75
CA SER A 27 -20.15 12.22 -15.61
C SER A 27 -20.16 10.82 -16.24
N VAL A 28 -21.10 10.00 -15.79
CA VAL A 28 -21.35 8.67 -16.36
C VAL A 28 -22.25 8.82 -17.58
N HIS A 29 -21.88 8.21 -18.70
CA HIS A 29 -22.69 8.18 -19.93
C HIS A 29 -23.55 6.92 -20.02
N TYR A 30 -24.53 6.91 -20.93
CA TYR A 30 -25.47 5.80 -21.13
C TYR A 30 -24.81 4.47 -21.53
N ASP A 31 -23.61 4.51 -22.12
CA ASP A 31 -22.80 3.33 -22.41
C ASP A 31 -22.09 2.76 -21.15
N ASN A 32 -22.27 3.40 -19.99
CA ASN A 32 -21.61 3.18 -18.71
C ASN A 32 -20.14 3.60 -18.66
N THR A 33 -19.67 4.38 -19.63
CA THR A 33 -18.33 4.97 -19.58
C THR A 33 -18.36 6.29 -18.80
N VAL A 34 -17.24 6.63 -18.17
CA VAL A 34 -17.04 7.92 -17.52
C VAL A 34 -16.27 8.81 -18.48
N ARG A 35 -16.83 9.97 -18.82
CA ARG A 35 -16.19 10.92 -19.74
C ARG A 35 -16.16 12.33 -19.17
N ASN A 36 -15.23 13.12 -19.71
CA ASN A 36 -15.14 14.55 -19.46
C ASN A 36 -16.00 15.35 -20.47
N ALA A 37 -16.05 16.68 -20.32
CA ALA A 37 -16.80 17.55 -21.23
C ALA A 37 -16.29 17.53 -22.69
N SER A 38 -15.05 17.11 -22.93
CA SER A 38 -14.48 16.97 -24.28
C SER A 38 -14.82 15.64 -24.95
N GLY A 39 -15.53 14.74 -24.26
CA GLY A 39 -15.85 13.41 -24.74
C GLY A 39 -14.72 12.37 -24.58
N SER A 40 -13.60 12.74 -23.93
CA SER A 40 -12.52 11.82 -23.60
C SER A 40 -12.97 10.86 -22.49
N ILE A 41 -12.76 9.56 -22.72
CA ILE A 41 -13.05 8.52 -21.74
C ILE A 41 -11.97 8.53 -20.65
N VAL A 42 -12.38 8.62 -19.39
CA VAL A 42 -11.50 8.51 -18.21
C VAL A 42 -11.54 7.10 -17.63
N GLN A 43 -12.71 6.47 -17.61
CA GLN A 43 -12.90 5.07 -17.21
C GLN A 43 -13.92 4.38 -18.12
N PHE A 44 -13.66 3.13 -18.50
CA PHE A 44 -14.61 2.33 -19.27
C PHE A 44 -15.82 1.88 -18.44
N VAL A 45 -15.60 1.61 -17.16
CA VAL A 45 -16.61 1.29 -16.16
C VAL A 45 -16.24 2.05 -14.90
N TYR A 46 -17.19 2.78 -14.33
CA TYR A 46 -16.96 3.53 -13.08
C TYR A 46 -16.49 2.59 -11.97
N GLY A 47 -15.35 2.87 -11.34
CA GLY A 47 -14.82 2.06 -10.24
C GLY A 47 -14.39 0.63 -10.60
N GLY A 48 -14.48 0.24 -11.89
CA GLY A 48 -14.28 -1.13 -12.36
C GLY A 48 -15.50 -2.03 -12.19
N ASP A 49 -16.44 -1.70 -11.29
CA ASP A 49 -17.64 -2.50 -11.00
C ASP A 49 -18.96 -1.86 -11.47
N GLY A 50 -18.97 -0.56 -11.74
CA GLY A 50 -20.14 0.19 -12.17
C GLY A 50 -21.17 0.39 -11.07
N MET A 51 -20.77 0.26 -9.80
CA MET A 51 -21.68 0.36 -8.65
C MET A 51 -21.70 1.78 -8.07
N ASP A 52 -22.84 2.19 -7.53
CA ASP A 52 -23.00 3.43 -6.79
C ASP A 52 -22.47 3.29 -5.34
N PRO A 53 -21.42 4.02 -4.94
CA PRO A 53 -20.87 3.98 -3.59
C PRO A 53 -21.89 4.31 -2.49
N ALA A 54 -22.91 5.11 -2.78
CA ALA A 54 -23.94 5.49 -1.81
C ALA A 54 -24.89 4.34 -1.47
N GLN A 55 -25.03 3.35 -2.36
CA GLN A 55 -25.95 2.22 -2.21
C GLN A 55 -25.26 0.94 -1.74
N MET A 56 -23.94 0.98 -1.52
CA MET A 56 -23.15 -0.17 -1.06
C MET A 56 -23.52 -0.56 0.38
N GLU A 57 -23.75 -1.85 0.63
CA GLU A 57 -24.16 -2.35 1.96
C GLU A 57 -22.99 -2.90 2.80
N GLU A 58 -21.86 -3.27 2.18
CA GLU A 58 -20.74 -3.91 2.87
C GLU A 58 -19.44 -3.07 2.78
N LYS A 59 -18.60 -3.16 3.83
CA LYS A 59 -17.32 -2.44 3.91
C LYS A 59 -16.20 -3.09 3.07
N SER A 60 -16.39 -4.32 2.62
CA SER A 60 -15.42 -5.10 1.84
C SER A 60 -15.40 -4.74 0.35
N GLY A 61 -16.21 -3.77 -0.07
CA GLY A 61 -16.40 -3.45 -1.49
C GLY A 61 -17.44 -4.31 -2.18
N LEU A 62 -18.15 -5.19 -1.46
CA LEU A 62 -19.27 -5.95 -1.99
C LEU A 62 -20.56 -5.12 -1.97
N PRO A 63 -21.39 -5.18 -3.03
CA PRO A 63 -22.61 -4.38 -3.10
C PRO A 63 -23.66 -4.82 -2.09
N LEU A 64 -23.72 -6.12 -1.77
CA LEU A 64 -24.82 -6.72 -0.98
C LEU A 64 -24.30 -7.39 0.29
N ASN A 65 -25.03 -7.20 1.38
CA ASN A 65 -24.79 -7.97 2.60
C ASN A 65 -25.65 -9.24 2.59
N PHE A 66 -25.08 -10.34 2.09
CA PHE A 66 -25.79 -11.61 1.93
C PHE A 66 -26.35 -12.15 3.25
N GLU A 67 -25.62 -12.00 4.36
CA GLU A 67 -26.04 -12.46 5.68
C GLU A 67 -27.36 -11.80 6.10
N ARG A 68 -27.42 -10.47 5.99
CA ARG A 68 -28.60 -9.69 6.36
C ARG A 68 -29.78 -10.01 5.43
N LEU A 69 -29.53 -10.13 4.13
CA LEU A 69 -30.58 -10.43 3.15
C LEU A 69 -31.14 -11.85 3.36
N PHE A 70 -30.29 -12.80 3.68
CA PHE A 70 -30.69 -14.17 3.97
C PHE A 70 -31.55 -14.26 5.23
N MET A 71 -31.15 -13.60 6.31
CA MET A 71 -31.95 -13.50 7.53
C MET A 71 -33.31 -12.83 7.29
N LYS A 72 -33.33 -11.78 6.46
CA LYS A 72 -34.58 -11.13 6.05
C LYS A 72 -35.48 -12.09 5.25
N ALA A 73 -34.93 -12.85 4.31
CA ALA A 73 -35.69 -13.82 3.53
C ALA A 73 -36.31 -14.91 4.42
N LYS A 74 -35.53 -15.45 5.37
CA LYS A 74 -36.02 -16.42 6.36
C LYS A 74 -37.12 -15.87 7.27
N ALA A 75 -37.02 -14.60 7.67
CA ALA A 75 -38.04 -13.95 8.49
C ALA A 75 -39.32 -13.62 7.71
N THR A 76 -39.20 -13.26 6.43
CA THR A 76 -40.34 -12.89 5.57
C THR A 76 -41.14 -14.12 5.14
N CYS A 77 -40.44 -15.23 4.87
CA CYS A 77 -41.04 -16.50 4.48
C CYS A 77 -40.65 -17.57 5.51
N PRO A 78 -41.43 -17.74 6.61
CA PRO A 78 -41.13 -18.77 7.60
C PRO A 78 -41.21 -20.15 6.95
N ALA A 79 -40.31 -21.05 7.37
CA ALA A 79 -40.37 -22.44 6.97
C ALA A 79 -41.63 -23.05 7.61
N ALA A 80 -42.70 -23.17 6.83
CA ALA A 80 -43.89 -23.93 7.21
C ALA A 80 -43.55 -25.45 7.20
N GLU A 81 -44.51 -26.33 6.92
CA GLU A 81 -44.28 -27.77 6.74
C GLU A 81 -43.45 -28.13 5.47
N GLU A 82 -42.81 -27.15 4.84
CA GLU A 82 -41.99 -27.35 3.65
C GLU A 82 -40.69 -28.09 3.99
N LYS A 83 -40.38 -29.11 3.20
CA LYS A 83 -39.11 -29.84 3.32
C LYS A 83 -37.93 -28.94 2.96
N SER A 84 -36.84 -29.09 3.70
CA SER A 84 -35.55 -28.48 3.37
C SER A 84 -35.00 -29.05 2.07
N LEU A 85 -34.49 -28.18 1.20
CA LEU A 85 -33.90 -28.58 -0.08
C LEU A 85 -32.56 -29.30 0.09
N ASN A 86 -32.25 -30.20 -0.85
CA ASN A 86 -30.95 -30.87 -0.92
C ASN A 86 -29.90 -30.00 -1.65
N THR A 87 -28.61 -30.26 -1.41
CA THR A 87 -27.49 -29.46 -1.93
C THR A 87 -27.48 -29.37 -3.46
N GLU A 88 -27.81 -30.47 -4.14
CA GLU A 88 -27.87 -30.52 -5.60
C GLU A 88 -29.05 -29.70 -6.16
N GLU A 89 -30.19 -29.77 -5.49
CA GLU A 89 -31.40 -29.00 -5.87
C GLU A 89 -31.14 -27.50 -5.76
N ILE A 90 -30.39 -27.08 -4.74
CA ILE A 90 -30.06 -25.67 -4.51
C ILE A 90 -29.09 -25.17 -5.56
N LYS A 91 -28.03 -25.94 -5.86
CA LYS A 91 -27.10 -25.60 -6.94
C LYS A 91 -27.82 -25.48 -8.28
N LYS A 92 -28.77 -26.37 -8.55
CA LYS A 92 -29.61 -26.33 -9.76
C LYS A 92 -30.45 -25.06 -9.82
N ILE A 93 -31.22 -24.76 -8.76
CA ILE A 93 -32.07 -23.56 -8.69
C ILE A 93 -31.25 -22.28 -8.81
N VAL A 94 -30.09 -22.21 -8.16
CA VAL A 94 -29.20 -21.05 -8.22
C VAL A 94 -28.69 -20.85 -9.65
N ASN A 95 -28.19 -21.90 -10.30
CA ASN A 95 -27.69 -21.80 -11.67
C ASN A 95 -28.81 -21.41 -12.64
N GLU A 96 -29.99 -22.04 -12.55
CA GLU A 96 -31.15 -21.71 -13.39
C GLU A 96 -31.55 -20.24 -13.23
N MET A 97 -31.75 -19.75 -12.00
CA MET A 97 -32.17 -18.37 -11.77
C MET A 97 -31.10 -17.33 -12.14
N VAL A 98 -29.83 -17.64 -11.91
CA VAL A 98 -28.72 -16.74 -12.25
C VAL A 98 -28.55 -16.65 -13.76
N GLU A 99 -28.57 -17.78 -14.49
CA GLU A 99 -28.43 -17.80 -15.94
C GLU A 99 -29.63 -17.16 -16.66
N GLU A 100 -30.85 -17.36 -16.16
CA GLU A 100 -32.06 -16.78 -16.76
C GLU A 100 -32.14 -15.26 -16.55
N ARG A 101 -31.76 -14.76 -15.36
CA ARG A 101 -31.99 -13.36 -14.97
C ARG A 101 -30.77 -12.44 -15.10
N LEU A 102 -29.57 -13.01 -15.20
CA LEU A 102 -28.36 -12.27 -15.52
C LEU A 102 -27.83 -12.79 -16.87
N PRO A 103 -28.39 -12.33 -18.00
CA PRO A 103 -27.82 -12.68 -19.29
C PRO A 103 -26.36 -12.21 -19.31
N LYS A 104 -25.44 -13.15 -19.53
CA LYS A 104 -24.08 -12.83 -19.98
C LYS A 104 -24.30 -12.06 -21.28
N SER A 105 -24.26 -10.73 -21.24
CA SER A 105 -24.74 -9.90 -22.34
C SER A 105 -24.03 -10.29 -23.64
N THR A 106 -24.76 -11.03 -24.47
CA THR A 106 -24.59 -11.11 -25.91
C THR A 106 -25.20 -9.83 -26.48
N MET A 107 -24.36 -8.88 -26.82
CA MET A 107 -24.56 -8.12 -28.05
C MET A 107 -23.33 -8.40 -28.90
N ASP A 108 -23.39 -9.53 -29.60
CA ASP A 108 -22.58 -9.78 -30.79
C ASP A 108 -23.01 -8.75 -31.84
N LEU A 109 -22.30 -7.62 -31.88
CA LEU A 109 -22.09 -6.92 -33.13
C LEU A 109 -20.70 -7.33 -33.59
N GLU A 110 -20.67 -8.38 -34.41
CA GLU A 110 -19.57 -8.78 -35.28
C GLU A 110 -18.20 -8.89 -34.59
N GLU A 111 -18.00 -9.99 -33.86
CA GLU A 111 -16.67 -10.55 -33.62
C GLU A 111 -16.24 -11.36 -34.86
N GLU A 112 -16.12 -10.68 -36.01
CA GLU A 112 -15.24 -11.11 -37.10
C GLU A 112 -14.08 -10.12 -37.16
N CYS A 113 -12.86 -10.67 -37.02
CA CYS A 113 -11.55 -10.02 -37.17
C CYS A 113 -10.89 -9.40 -35.91
N SER A 114 -10.44 -10.26 -34.98
CA SER A 114 -9.02 -10.28 -34.53
C SER A 114 -8.77 -11.43 -33.52
N GLU A 115 -7.79 -12.29 -33.81
CA GLU A 115 -7.37 -13.44 -32.99
C GLU A 115 -6.53 -13.08 -31.73
N ASP A 116 -6.58 -11.82 -31.26
CA ASP A 116 -5.73 -11.38 -30.17
C ASP A 116 -6.51 -11.29 -28.85
N PRO A 117 -6.13 -12.03 -27.78
CA PRO A 117 -6.75 -11.88 -26.47
C PRO A 117 -6.44 -10.48 -25.92
N PRO A 118 -7.44 -9.71 -25.44
CA PRO A 118 -7.19 -8.39 -24.88
C PRO A 118 -6.31 -8.49 -23.61
N PRO A 119 -5.47 -7.47 -23.34
CA PRO A 119 -4.57 -7.47 -22.20
C PRO A 119 -5.35 -7.51 -20.87
N SER A 120 -4.77 -8.23 -19.90
CA SER A 120 -5.32 -8.66 -18.59
C SER A 120 -5.79 -7.58 -17.61
N ASP A 121 -5.83 -6.30 -18.01
CA ASP A 121 -5.82 -5.18 -17.06
C ASP A 121 -7.07 -4.29 -17.11
N THR A 122 -8.11 -4.68 -17.87
CA THR A 122 -9.42 -4.03 -17.80
C THR A 122 -10.46 -5.01 -17.25
N PRO A 123 -11.01 -4.78 -16.04
CA PRO A 123 -12.11 -5.60 -15.55
C PRO A 123 -13.29 -5.37 -16.47
N SER A 124 -13.51 -6.31 -17.38
CA SER A 124 -14.67 -6.28 -18.25
C SER A 124 -15.93 -6.44 -17.41
N LYS A 125 -17.07 -5.88 -17.82
CA LYS A 125 -18.37 -6.06 -17.14
C LYS A 125 -18.71 -7.55 -16.85
N LYS A 126 -18.08 -8.49 -17.58
CA LYS A 126 -18.19 -9.94 -17.33
C LYS A 126 -17.54 -10.35 -16.01
N GLU A 127 -16.38 -9.80 -15.65
CA GLU A 127 -15.64 -10.17 -14.44
C GLU A 127 -16.37 -9.77 -13.15
N THR A 128 -17.06 -8.64 -13.14
CA THR A 128 -17.79 -8.15 -11.95
C THR A 128 -19.05 -8.95 -11.69
N LEU A 129 -19.69 -9.42 -12.75
CA LEU A 129 -20.83 -10.33 -12.66
C LEU A 129 -20.39 -11.73 -12.23
N GLU A 130 -19.29 -12.23 -12.77
CA GLU A 130 -18.72 -13.53 -12.40
C GLU A 130 -18.20 -13.55 -10.97
N THR A 131 -17.61 -12.46 -10.49
CA THR A 131 -17.18 -12.34 -9.09
C THR A 131 -18.37 -12.29 -8.15
N PHE A 132 -19.46 -11.62 -8.54
CA PHE A 132 -20.73 -11.65 -7.79
C PHE A 132 -21.31 -13.07 -7.74
N ASP A 133 -21.38 -13.78 -8.87
CA ASP A 133 -21.86 -15.17 -8.92
C ASP A 133 -21.01 -16.11 -8.05
N LYS A 134 -19.67 -16.03 -8.17
CA LYS A 134 -18.74 -16.79 -7.32
C LYS A 134 -18.93 -16.47 -5.84
N SER A 135 -19.14 -15.20 -5.48
CA SER A 135 -19.39 -14.80 -4.10
C SER A 135 -20.73 -15.32 -3.58
N LEU A 136 -21.78 -15.26 -4.38
CA LEU A 136 -23.11 -15.77 -4.03
C LEU A 136 -23.08 -17.29 -3.83
N LYS A 137 -22.46 -18.03 -4.77
CA LYS A 137 -22.28 -19.48 -4.67
C LYS A 137 -21.48 -19.88 -3.42
N SER A 138 -20.35 -19.22 -3.17
CA SER A 138 -19.54 -19.50 -1.97
C SER A 138 -20.27 -19.16 -0.66
N PHE A 139 -21.12 -18.13 -0.64
CA PHE A 139 -21.96 -17.82 0.52
C PHE A 139 -23.00 -18.93 0.77
N ILE A 140 -23.67 -19.38 -0.29
CA ILE A 140 -24.65 -20.48 -0.21
C ILE A 140 -23.95 -21.75 0.27
N GLU A 141 -22.79 -22.10 -0.29
CA GLU A 141 -22.01 -23.27 0.15
C GLU A 141 -21.56 -23.19 1.62
N ARG A 142 -21.23 -21.99 2.13
CA ARG A 142 -20.87 -21.78 3.54
C ARG A 142 -22.07 -21.88 4.49
N LYS A 143 -23.24 -21.43 4.03
CA LYS A 143 -24.49 -21.50 4.81
C LYS A 143 -25.15 -22.86 4.77
N HIS A 144 -24.86 -23.64 3.74
CA HIS A 144 -25.17 -25.04 3.78
C HIS A 144 -24.32 -25.74 4.82
N PRO A 145 -24.93 -26.56 5.68
CA PRO A 145 -24.19 -27.55 6.44
C PRO A 145 -23.71 -28.60 5.44
N SER A 146 -22.60 -28.31 4.75
CA SER A 146 -21.79 -29.38 4.23
C SER A 146 -21.23 -30.10 5.46
N SER A 147 -21.84 -31.24 5.77
CA SER A 147 -21.16 -32.36 6.41
C SER A 147 -20.87 -32.28 7.91
N ASP A 148 -20.51 -31.16 8.55
CA ASP A 148 -19.87 -31.30 9.89
C ASP A 148 -20.84 -31.67 11.04
N LEU A 149 -22.10 -31.21 11.02
CA LEU A 149 -23.11 -31.61 12.02
C LEU A 149 -23.76 -32.96 11.66
N MET A 150 -23.99 -33.23 10.36
CA MET A 150 -24.52 -34.49 9.83
C MET A 150 -23.51 -35.65 9.91
N LEU A 151 -22.21 -35.41 9.72
CA LEU A 151 -21.14 -36.40 9.91
C LEU A 151 -20.97 -36.74 11.39
N LYS A 152 -21.01 -35.74 12.28
CA LYS A 152 -20.97 -35.97 13.74
C LYS A 152 -22.20 -36.72 14.24
N LEU A 153 -23.35 -36.58 13.57
CA LEU A 153 -24.56 -37.38 13.84
C LEU A 153 -24.43 -38.82 13.34
N ASN A 154 -23.79 -39.05 12.18
CA ASN A 154 -23.56 -40.39 11.64
C ASN A 154 -22.49 -41.21 12.38
N GLU A 155 -21.60 -40.57 13.15
CA GLU A 155 -20.61 -41.26 14.01
C GLU A 155 -21.18 -41.69 15.37
N GLY A 156 -22.34 -41.17 15.77
CA GLY A 156 -22.98 -41.48 17.05
C GLY A 156 -24.03 -42.59 16.93
N GLN A 157 -23.91 -43.64 17.74
CA GLN A 157 -24.96 -44.64 17.93
C GLN A 157 -26.17 -44.01 18.63
N TYR A 158 -27.10 -43.42 17.88
CA TYR A 158 -28.38 -42.93 18.40
C TYR A 158 -29.53 -43.76 17.84
N SER A 159 -30.52 -44.05 18.69
CA SER A 159 -31.78 -44.71 18.36
C SER A 159 -32.61 -43.91 17.36
N GLY A 160 -33.33 -44.59 16.47
CA GLY A 160 -33.98 -43.99 15.29
C GLY A 160 -35.01 -42.88 15.56
N GLU A 161 -35.59 -42.76 16.76
CA GLU A 161 -36.51 -41.66 17.09
C GLU A 161 -35.77 -40.35 17.42
N ASP A 162 -34.57 -40.44 18.03
CA ASP A 162 -33.73 -39.28 18.34
C ASP A 162 -33.05 -38.73 17.10
N GLN A 163 -32.67 -39.61 16.16
CA GLN A 163 -32.06 -39.22 14.89
C GLN A 163 -33.02 -38.41 14.02
N VAL A 164 -34.29 -38.83 13.91
CA VAL A 164 -35.33 -38.08 13.18
C VAL A 164 -35.66 -36.74 13.85
N SER A 165 -35.62 -36.68 15.17
CA SER A 165 -35.86 -35.45 15.94
C SER A 165 -34.70 -34.46 15.79
N LEU A 166 -33.46 -34.96 15.80
CA LEU A 166 -32.25 -34.16 15.55
C LEU A 166 -32.14 -33.71 14.09
N GLU A 167 -32.56 -34.52 13.13
CA GLU A 167 -32.68 -34.13 11.73
C GLU A 167 -33.71 -33.02 11.52
N LYS A 168 -34.88 -33.10 12.18
CA LYS A 168 -35.89 -32.03 12.18
C LYS A 168 -35.38 -30.74 12.84
N LEU A 169 -34.62 -30.86 13.93
CA LEU A 169 -34.00 -29.70 14.57
C LEU A 169 -32.88 -29.10 13.69
N ALA A 170 -32.06 -29.94 13.05
CA ALA A 170 -31.03 -29.51 12.12
C ALA A 170 -31.64 -28.84 10.87
N SER A 171 -32.75 -29.36 10.34
CA SER A 171 -33.49 -28.73 9.24
C SER A 171 -34.14 -27.42 9.67
N ASN A 172 -34.61 -27.30 10.91
CA ASN A 172 -35.19 -26.04 11.42
C ASN A 172 -34.12 -24.96 11.66
N VAL A 173 -32.92 -25.34 12.09
CA VAL A 173 -31.82 -24.39 12.38
C VAL A 173 -31.08 -24.00 11.10
N SER A 174 -30.79 -24.97 10.22
CA SER A 174 -29.90 -24.80 9.07
C SER A 174 -30.56 -25.02 7.70
N GLY A 175 -31.76 -25.57 7.66
CA GLY A 175 -32.50 -25.80 6.42
C GLY A 175 -32.91 -24.51 5.73
N ILE A 176 -33.06 -24.64 4.42
CA ILE A 176 -33.52 -23.59 3.50
C ILE A 176 -34.66 -24.19 2.70
N THR A 177 -35.82 -23.53 2.70
CA THR A 177 -36.94 -23.94 1.85
C THR A 177 -36.80 -23.35 0.45
N ARG A 178 -37.48 -23.93 -0.53
CA ARG A 178 -37.46 -23.45 -1.92
C ARG A 178 -37.94 -22.01 -2.02
N ASN A 179 -39.02 -21.68 -1.34
CA ASN A 179 -39.58 -20.33 -1.36
C ASN A 179 -38.62 -19.31 -0.73
N GLN A 180 -37.95 -19.66 0.37
CA GLN A 180 -36.92 -18.80 0.98
C GLN A 180 -35.75 -18.54 0.04
N LEU A 181 -35.26 -19.57 -0.65
CA LEU A 181 -34.16 -19.44 -1.60
C LEU A 181 -34.52 -18.57 -2.79
N VAL A 182 -35.70 -18.78 -3.38
CA VAL A 182 -36.18 -18.00 -4.54
C VAL A 182 -36.33 -16.53 -4.16
N VAL A 183 -37.00 -16.24 -3.04
CA VAL A 183 -37.17 -14.85 -2.54
C VAL A 183 -35.82 -14.21 -2.23
N PHE A 184 -34.89 -14.96 -1.64
CA PHE A 184 -33.54 -14.48 -1.38
C PHE A 184 -32.79 -14.13 -2.67
N LEU A 185 -32.77 -15.03 -3.66
CA LEU A 185 -32.09 -14.83 -4.94
C LEU A 185 -32.70 -13.67 -5.72
N GLU A 186 -34.03 -13.60 -5.81
CA GLU A 186 -34.75 -12.50 -6.46
C GLU A 186 -34.46 -11.16 -5.79
N THR A 187 -34.43 -11.13 -4.45
CA THR A 187 -34.06 -9.93 -3.68
C THR A 187 -32.61 -9.54 -3.97
N CYS A 188 -31.68 -10.50 -4.04
CA CYS A 188 -30.28 -10.23 -4.33
C CYS A 188 -30.11 -9.65 -5.74
N ILE A 189 -30.69 -10.27 -6.77
CA ILE A 189 -30.59 -9.81 -8.16
C ILE A 189 -31.22 -8.43 -8.32
N THR A 190 -32.40 -8.21 -7.74
CA THR A 190 -33.11 -6.91 -7.82
C THR A 190 -32.29 -5.82 -7.15
N ARG A 191 -31.78 -6.06 -5.93
CA ARG A 191 -30.95 -5.08 -5.23
C ARG A 191 -29.58 -4.88 -5.88
N TYR A 192 -29.03 -5.88 -6.55
CA TYR A 192 -27.79 -5.74 -7.31
C TYR A 192 -27.99 -4.79 -8.49
N ASN A 193 -29.05 -4.98 -9.27
CA ASN A 193 -29.36 -4.11 -10.40
C ASN A 193 -29.69 -2.68 -9.97
N SER A 194 -30.38 -2.49 -8.84
CA SER A 194 -30.69 -1.15 -8.32
C SER A 194 -29.47 -0.41 -7.75
N LYS A 195 -28.32 -1.08 -7.60
CA LYS A 195 -27.08 -0.50 -7.06
C LYS A 195 -26.11 -0.05 -8.15
N LYS A 196 -26.41 -0.35 -9.41
CA LYS A 196 -25.63 0.16 -10.53
C LYS A 196 -25.74 1.67 -10.57
N ILE A 197 -24.63 2.32 -10.92
CA ILE A 197 -24.62 3.78 -11.03
C ILE A 197 -25.49 4.23 -12.19
N GLU A 198 -26.26 5.30 -11.97
CA GLU A 198 -27.15 5.83 -12.98
C GLU A 198 -26.37 6.63 -14.03
N ALA A 199 -26.80 6.55 -15.30
CA ALA A 199 -26.27 7.40 -16.35
C ALA A 199 -26.68 8.86 -16.10
N GLY A 200 -25.76 9.79 -16.35
CA GLY A 200 -25.92 11.22 -16.08
C GLY A 200 -25.48 11.65 -14.68
N THR A 201 -25.12 10.73 -13.79
CA THR A 201 -24.62 11.10 -12.46
C THR A 201 -23.29 11.87 -12.56
N ALA A 202 -23.22 13.03 -11.88
CA ALA A 202 -22.03 13.87 -11.79
C ALA A 202 -21.01 13.30 -10.79
N ILE A 203 -20.42 12.15 -11.14
CA ILE A 203 -19.53 11.38 -10.27
C ILE A 203 -18.28 12.15 -9.86
N GLY A 204 -17.81 13.09 -10.68
CA GLY A 204 -16.58 13.81 -10.39
C GLY A 204 -16.78 14.85 -9.30
N ALA A 205 -17.93 15.53 -9.30
CA ALA A 205 -18.34 16.42 -8.23
C ALA A 205 -18.50 15.66 -6.90
N ILE A 206 -19.18 14.50 -6.93
CA ILE A 206 -19.37 13.65 -5.75
C ILE A 206 -18.01 13.20 -5.22
N GLY A 207 -17.14 12.67 -6.08
CA GLY A 207 -15.80 12.21 -5.69
C GLY A 207 -14.90 13.34 -5.15
N ALA A 208 -14.95 14.52 -5.77
CA ALA A 208 -14.21 15.70 -5.30
C ALA A 208 -14.60 16.07 -3.86
N GLN A 209 -15.91 16.10 -3.57
CA GLN A 209 -16.41 16.42 -2.25
C GLN A 209 -16.08 15.31 -1.23
N SER A 210 -16.24 14.04 -1.62
CA SER A 210 -15.92 12.90 -0.74
C SER A 210 -14.45 12.84 -0.32
N ILE A 211 -13.52 13.37 -1.12
CA ILE A 211 -12.09 13.49 -0.75
C ILE A 211 -11.84 14.79 0.02
N GLY A 212 -12.45 15.90 -0.41
CA GLY A 212 -12.22 17.23 0.15
C GLY A 212 -12.77 17.41 1.57
N GLU A 213 -13.95 16.88 1.86
CA GLU A 213 -14.63 17.05 3.15
C GLU A 213 -13.88 16.36 4.31
N PRO A 214 -13.49 15.07 4.23
CA PRO A 214 -12.73 14.41 5.30
C PRO A 214 -11.35 15.04 5.52
N GLY A 215 -10.78 15.68 4.49
CA GLY A 215 -9.54 16.45 4.60
C GLY A 215 -9.62 17.52 5.69
N THR A 216 -10.79 18.13 5.90
CA THR A 216 -10.99 19.10 7.00
C THR A 216 -10.81 18.47 8.39
N GLN A 217 -11.21 17.20 8.56
CA GLN A 217 -11.13 16.47 9.83
C GLN A 217 -9.73 15.88 10.10
N MET A 218 -9.00 15.45 9.05
CA MET A 218 -7.66 14.84 9.19
C MET A 218 -6.57 15.83 9.63
N THR A 219 -6.89 17.12 9.67
CA THR A 219 -5.97 18.22 9.93
C THR A 219 -5.29 18.21 11.32
N LEU A 220 -5.85 17.49 12.29
CA LEU A 220 -5.33 17.40 13.66
C LEU A 220 -4.36 16.22 13.90
N LYS A 221 -4.19 15.32 12.93
CA LYS A 221 -3.41 14.08 13.05
C LYS A 221 -2.32 13.96 11.98
N THR A 222 -1.41 14.93 11.94
CA THR A 222 -0.42 15.05 10.84
C THR A 222 0.91 14.33 11.06
N PHE A 223 1.18 13.85 12.28
CA PHE A 223 2.37 13.08 12.60
C PHE A 223 1.96 11.77 13.25
N HIS A 224 2.20 10.66 12.57
CA HIS A 224 2.19 9.35 13.19
C HIS A 224 3.49 8.63 12.89
N PHE A 225 3.93 7.84 13.86
CA PHE A 225 5.02 6.90 13.68
C PHE A 225 4.50 5.72 12.85
N ALA A 226 5.25 5.32 11.82
CA ALA A 226 4.92 4.16 10.99
C ALA A 226 5.23 2.84 11.73
N GLY A 227 4.65 2.66 12.93
CA GLY A 227 4.93 1.53 13.82
C GLY A 227 6.35 1.49 14.40
N VAL A 228 7.24 2.40 13.98
CA VAL A 228 8.63 2.52 14.42
C VAL A 228 8.83 3.92 14.97
N ALA A 229 9.17 4.04 16.25
CA ALA A 229 9.29 5.31 16.98
C ALA A 229 10.32 6.30 16.39
N SER A 230 11.13 5.87 15.42
CA SER A 230 12.22 6.65 14.84
C SER A 230 11.88 7.35 13.51
N MET A 231 10.77 7.04 12.82
CA MET A 231 10.43 7.67 11.52
C MET A 231 9.16 8.50 11.61
N ASN A 232 9.30 9.79 11.30
CA ASN A 232 8.18 10.70 11.17
C ASN A 232 7.65 10.63 9.74
N VAL A 233 6.42 10.14 9.57
CA VAL A 233 5.76 10.12 8.26
C VAL A 233 4.79 11.28 8.20
N THR A 234 4.83 12.05 7.10
CA THR A 234 3.80 13.07 6.85
C THR A 234 2.49 12.37 6.54
N LEU A 235 1.48 12.57 7.40
CA LEU A 235 0.13 12.06 7.20
C LEU A 235 -0.91 13.19 7.20
N GLY A 236 -2.11 12.86 6.77
CA GLY A 236 -3.24 13.80 6.71
C GLY A 236 -3.14 14.78 5.53
N VAL A 237 -3.60 16.00 5.75
CA VAL A 237 -3.76 17.03 4.70
C VAL A 237 -2.48 17.35 3.94
N PRO A 238 -1.30 17.54 4.58
CA PRO A 238 -0.06 17.83 3.84
C PRO A 238 0.28 16.73 2.84
N ARG A 239 0.04 15.46 3.20
CA ARG A 239 0.32 14.32 2.33
C ARG A 239 -0.65 14.26 1.14
N ILE A 240 -1.94 14.47 1.41
CA ILE A 240 -2.97 14.54 0.35
C ILE A 240 -2.64 15.69 -0.63
N LYS A 241 -2.21 16.85 -0.10
CA LYS A 241 -1.77 17.99 -0.91
C LYS A 241 -0.57 17.66 -1.79
N GLU A 242 0.43 16.94 -1.29
CA GLU A 242 1.58 16.51 -2.10
C GLU A 242 1.17 15.59 -3.26
N ILE A 243 0.27 14.63 -2.99
CA ILE A 243 -0.22 13.66 -3.97
C ILE A 243 -1.02 14.37 -5.07
N ILE A 244 -2.01 15.20 -4.70
CA ILE A 244 -2.86 15.90 -5.67
C ILE A 244 -2.07 16.86 -6.55
N ASN A 245 -1.04 17.51 -6.00
CA ASN A 245 -0.20 18.44 -6.77
C ASN A 245 0.88 17.74 -7.61
N ALA A 246 1.00 16.40 -7.53
CA ALA A 246 2.09 15.64 -8.14
C ALA A 246 3.47 16.29 -7.86
N ALA A 247 3.72 16.61 -6.59
CA ALA A 247 4.91 17.38 -6.20
C ALA A 247 6.20 16.61 -6.52
N LYS A 248 7.12 17.24 -7.27
CA LYS A 248 8.42 16.64 -7.63
C LYS A 248 9.35 16.40 -6.44
N ARG A 249 9.21 17.20 -5.38
CA ARG A 249 9.96 17.08 -4.13
C ARG A 249 8.96 16.95 -2.99
N ILE A 250 8.92 15.79 -2.36
CA ILE A 250 8.04 15.47 -1.24
C ILE A 250 8.81 15.53 0.07
N ASN A 251 8.11 15.79 1.16
CA ASN A 251 8.70 15.66 2.49
C ASN A 251 8.76 14.18 2.88
N THR A 252 9.86 13.78 3.53
CA THR A 252 10.10 12.44 4.07
C THR A 252 9.74 11.29 3.08
N PRO A 253 10.37 11.21 1.89
CA PRO A 253 10.18 10.09 0.97
C PRO A 253 10.68 8.80 1.63
N ILE A 254 9.84 7.77 1.71
CA ILE A 254 10.21 6.47 2.29
C ILE A 254 10.11 5.38 1.22
N ILE A 255 11.21 4.67 1.04
CA ILE A 255 11.32 3.49 0.18
C ILE A 255 11.36 2.27 1.09
N THR A 256 10.38 1.37 0.93
CA THR A 256 10.37 0.08 1.62
C THR A 256 11.08 -0.95 0.75
N THR A 257 12.18 -1.51 1.23
CA THR A 257 12.96 -2.51 0.49
C THR A 257 12.96 -3.84 1.24
N ALA A 258 12.54 -4.89 0.54
CA ALA A 258 12.64 -6.26 1.04
C ALA A 258 14.08 -6.77 0.91
N LEU A 259 14.55 -7.50 1.93
CA LEU A 259 15.84 -8.18 1.89
C LEU A 259 15.66 -9.58 1.30
N GLN A 260 16.55 -9.99 0.40
CA GLN A 260 16.58 -11.35 -0.14
C GLN A 260 16.84 -12.39 0.97
N CYS A 261 17.74 -12.07 1.90
CA CYS A 261 17.99 -12.83 3.10
C CYS A 261 17.51 -12.02 4.31
N ASN A 262 16.31 -12.34 4.80
CA ASN A 262 15.61 -11.59 5.85
C ASN A 262 15.76 -12.18 7.26
N ASP A 263 16.44 -13.32 7.41
CA ASP A 263 16.60 -14.03 8.69
C ASP A 263 17.81 -13.55 9.52
N ASN A 264 18.79 -12.88 8.89
CA ASN A 264 20.07 -12.56 9.52
C ASN A 264 20.28 -11.05 9.74
N ASP A 265 20.40 -10.66 11.01
CA ASP A 265 20.67 -9.28 11.45
C ASP A 265 22.01 -8.74 10.91
N ILE A 266 23.01 -9.60 10.70
CA ILE A 266 24.33 -9.22 10.16
C ILE A 266 24.19 -8.79 8.69
N ILE A 267 23.43 -9.55 7.90
CA ILE A 267 23.22 -9.22 6.49
C ILE A 267 22.40 -7.92 6.38
N ALA A 268 21.38 -7.76 7.22
CA ALA A 268 20.58 -6.54 7.26
C ALA A 268 21.42 -5.30 7.60
N LYS A 269 22.34 -5.40 8.58
CA LYS A 269 23.29 -4.34 8.94
C LYS A 269 24.30 -4.04 7.82
N LEU A 270 24.81 -5.07 7.18
CA LEU A 270 25.73 -4.93 6.04
C LEU A 270 25.06 -4.19 4.86
N VAL A 271 23.84 -4.58 4.49
CA VAL A 271 23.07 -3.93 3.41
C VAL A 271 22.71 -2.50 3.82
N LYS A 272 22.29 -2.29 5.08
CA LYS A 272 22.06 -0.95 5.63
C LYS A 272 23.29 -0.04 5.45
N GLY A 273 24.48 -0.51 5.83
CA GLY A 273 25.73 0.27 5.72
C GLY A 273 26.19 0.53 4.28
N ARG A 274 25.67 -0.20 3.29
CA ARG A 274 25.93 0.07 1.86
C ARG A 274 24.99 1.12 1.28
N ILE A 275 23.79 1.27 1.84
CA ILE A 275 22.76 2.20 1.35
C ILE A 275 22.85 3.54 2.10
N GLU A 276 22.94 3.48 3.43
CA GLU A 276 23.01 4.65 4.30
C GLU A 276 24.25 5.49 4.00
N LYS A 277 24.04 6.79 3.83
CA LYS A 277 25.11 7.75 3.58
C LYS A 277 25.99 7.90 4.83
N THR A 278 27.24 7.50 4.70
CA THR A 278 28.24 7.63 5.76
C THR A 278 29.20 8.77 5.44
N LEU A 279 29.26 9.75 6.35
CA LEU A 279 30.17 10.89 6.23
C LEU A 279 31.52 10.57 6.87
N LEU A 280 32.59 11.19 6.37
CA LEU A 280 33.93 11.00 6.90
C LEU A 280 34.02 11.34 8.40
N GLU A 281 33.29 12.34 8.85
CA GLU A 281 33.25 12.72 10.28
C GLU A 281 32.69 11.63 11.21
N GLN A 282 31.78 10.79 10.71
CA GLN A 282 31.19 9.70 11.51
C GLN A 282 32.18 8.55 11.71
N VAL A 283 33.07 8.37 10.74
CA VAL A 283 34.03 7.26 10.66
C VAL A 283 35.42 7.66 11.19
N ALA A 284 35.78 8.94 11.17
CA ALA A 284 37.06 9.43 11.63
C ALA A 284 37.15 9.51 13.16
N LYS A 285 38.23 8.99 13.74
CA LYS A 285 38.58 9.19 15.16
C LYS A 285 39.02 10.63 15.41
N SER A 286 39.82 11.19 14.50
CA SER A 286 40.27 12.57 14.58
C SER A 286 40.75 13.08 13.22
N ILE A 287 40.41 14.34 12.91
CA ILE A 287 40.92 15.08 11.75
C ILE A 287 41.78 16.22 12.28
N LYS A 288 43.10 16.04 12.27
CA LYS A 288 44.07 17.00 12.81
C LYS A 288 44.82 17.71 11.69
N THR A 289 45.10 18.98 11.91
CA THR A 289 45.92 19.80 11.02
C THR A 289 47.34 19.86 11.57
N SER A 290 48.32 19.45 10.78
CA SER A 290 49.75 19.64 11.07
C SER A 290 50.28 20.74 10.16
N GLN A 291 51.00 21.70 10.74
CA GLN A 291 51.65 22.77 9.99
C GLN A 291 53.16 22.64 10.17
N ALA A 292 53.86 22.42 9.06
CA ALA A 292 55.30 22.52 8.97
C ALA A 292 55.69 23.84 8.28
N SER A 293 56.97 24.21 8.35
CA SER A 293 57.47 25.52 7.90
C SER A 293 57.16 25.87 6.44
N ARG A 294 56.91 24.88 5.56
CA ARG A 294 56.61 25.06 4.13
C ARG A 294 55.41 24.26 3.60
N SER A 295 54.73 23.50 4.46
CA SER A 295 53.59 22.67 4.05
C SER A 295 52.63 22.49 5.21
N ALA A 296 51.33 22.53 4.95
CA ALA A 296 50.35 22.02 5.90
C ALA A 296 49.78 20.71 5.40
N SER A 297 49.55 19.81 6.33
CA SER A 297 48.88 18.55 6.05
C SER A 297 47.71 18.32 6.99
N ILE A 298 46.69 17.65 6.48
CA ILE A 298 45.55 17.20 7.25
C ILE A 298 45.71 15.71 7.44
N VAL A 299 45.92 15.29 8.69
CA VAL A 299 46.05 13.89 9.06
C VAL A 299 44.70 13.38 9.56
N ILE A 300 44.13 12.43 8.83
CA ILE A 300 42.87 11.77 9.17
C ILE A 300 43.19 10.39 9.71
N THR A 301 42.73 10.11 10.92
CA THR A 301 42.84 8.79 11.55
C THR A 301 41.46 8.17 11.66
N LEU A 302 41.28 6.98 11.08
CA LEU A 302 40.01 6.25 11.04
C LEU A 302 39.78 5.47 12.35
N ASP A 303 38.53 5.39 12.80
CA ASP A 303 38.14 4.57 13.95
C ASP A 303 37.71 3.16 13.50
N MET A 304 38.67 2.25 13.44
CA MET A 304 38.39 0.87 13.01
C MET A 304 37.39 0.14 13.91
N LYS A 305 37.26 0.52 15.20
CA LYS A 305 36.29 -0.13 16.10
C LYS A 305 34.86 0.22 15.70
N ARG A 306 34.60 1.49 15.35
CA ARG A 306 33.29 1.94 14.85
C ARG A 306 32.97 1.35 13.49
N ILE A 307 33.94 1.32 12.58
CA ILE A 307 33.81 0.74 11.23
C ILE A 307 33.42 -0.74 11.30
N GLN A 308 34.13 -1.52 12.13
CA GLN A 308 33.85 -2.95 12.31
C GLN A 308 32.51 -3.18 13.01
N GLY A 309 32.16 -2.38 14.02
CA GLY A 309 30.86 -2.47 14.69
C GLY A 309 29.67 -2.18 13.78
N ALA A 310 29.84 -1.28 12.80
CA ALA A 310 28.85 -0.99 11.76
C ALA A 310 28.92 -1.93 10.54
N GLN A 311 29.85 -2.91 10.54
CA GLN A 311 30.08 -3.85 9.43
C GLN A 311 30.37 -3.16 8.09
N LEU A 312 31.03 -2.00 8.15
CA LEU A 312 31.44 -1.24 6.98
C LEU A 312 32.81 -1.72 6.51
N SER A 313 32.94 -2.16 5.26
CA SER A 313 34.25 -2.31 4.63
C SER A 313 34.78 -0.96 4.13
N ILE A 314 35.45 -0.21 5.02
CA ILE A 314 36.06 1.10 4.72
C ILE A 314 37.51 1.08 5.19
N ASP A 315 38.43 1.33 4.26
CA ASP A 315 39.85 1.53 4.53
C ASP A 315 40.32 2.92 4.08
N ALA A 316 41.53 3.31 4.47
CA ALA A 316 42.12 4.58 4.02
C ALA A 316 42.22 4.71 2.49
N TYR A 317 42.35 3.59 1.78
CA TYR A 317 42.31 3.54 0.31
C TYR A 317 40.92 3.90 -0.23
N THR A 318 39.87 3.29 0.32
CA THR A 318 38.48 3.61 -0.03
C THR A 318 38.14 5.07 0.24
N VAL A 319 38.63 5.62 1.36
CA VAL A 319 38.48 7.04 1.69
C VAL A 319 39.21 7.93 0.68
N LYS A 320 40.43 7.57 0.28
CA LYS A 320 41.18 8.29 -0.76
C LYS A 320 40.39 8.34 -2.06
N GLU A 321 39.86 7.22 -2.52
CA GLU A 321 39.03 7.14 -3.74
C GLU A 321 37.77 8.00 -3.62
N SER A 322 37.09 7.94 -2.47
CA SER A 322 35.87 8.73 -2.21
C SER A 322 36.13 10.24 -2.24
N ILE A 323 37.27 10.69 -1.69
CA ILE A 323 37.70 12.09 -1.72
C ILE A 323 37.96 12.54 -3.16
N LEU A 324 38.61 11.69 -3.98
CA LEU A 324 38.92 12.00 -5.38
C LEU A 324 37.66 12.05 -6.26
N GLN A 325 36.70 11.15 -6.01
CA GLN A 325 35.44 11.10 -6.75
C GLN A 325 34.47 12.24 -6.38
N THR A 326 34.70 12.93 -5.26
CA THR A 326 33.78 13.98 -4.78
C THR A 326 33.80 15.18 -5.74
N PRO A 327 32.71 15.47 -6.47
CA PRO A 327 32.64 16.61 -7.37
C PRO A 327 32.70 17.87 -6.51
N ARG A 328 33.68 18.75 -6.78
CA ARG A 328 34.05 20.01 -6.07
C ARG A 328 35.27 19.95 -5.15
N MET A 329 35.90 18.79 -4.96
CA MET A 329 37.23 18.76 -4.34
C MET A 329 38.31 18.95 -5.42
N LYS A 330 38.93 20.13 -5.45
CA LYS A 330 40.06 20.45 -6.37
C LYS A 330 41.37 19.77 -5.91
N LEU A 331 41.30 18.52 -5.44
CA LEU A 331 42.45 17.77 -4.94
C LEU A 331 43.00 16.86 -6.04
N LYS A 332 44.32 16.85 -6.21
CA LYS A 332 45.01 15.90 -7.09
C LYS A 332 45.41 14.66 -6.31
N GLU A 333 45.55 13.53 -6.99
CA GLU A 333 45.93 12.27 -6.37
C GLU A 333 47.27 12.36 -5.59
N GLN A 334 48.23 13.12 -6.12
CA GLN A 334 49.54 13.35 -5.52
C GLN A 334 49.48 14.05 -4.15
N GLN A 335 48.38 14.72 -3.84
CA GLN A 335 48.17 15.44 -2.58
C GLN A 335 47.65 14.51 -1.47
N ILE A 336 47.18 13.30 -1.79
CA ILE A 336 46.61 12.38 -0.81
C ILE A 336 47.54 11.17 -0.65
N LYS A 337 48.26 11.12 0.47
CA LYS A 337 49.17 10.04 0.82
C LYS A 337 48.52 9.13 1.86
N VAL A 338 48.42 7.84 1.55
CA VAL A 338 48.00 6.84 2.54
C VAL A 338 49.24 6.42 3.32
N LEU A 339 49.28 6.73 4.61
CA LEU A 339 50.39 6.34 5.49
C LEU A 339 50.22 4.89 5.95
N ASN A 340 49.00 4.56 6.39
CA ASN A 340 48.61 3.25 6.89
C ASN A 340 47.15 2.96 6.48
N PRO A 341 46.68 1.70 6.51
CA PRO A 341 45.27 1.37 6.26
C PRO A 341 44.27 2.16 7.13
N ARG A 342 44.73 2.66 8.29
CA ARG A 342 43.94 3.43 9.26
C ARG A 342 44.20 4.94 9.22
N LYS A 343 45.18 5.41 8.45
CA LYS A 343 45.65 6.80 8.50
C LYS A 343 46.01 7.31 7.11
N LEU A 344 45.41 8.42 6.73
CA LEU A 344 45.75 9.16 5.51
C LEU A 344 46.20 10.58 5.85
N GLU A 345 47.01 11.13 4.96
CA GLU A 345 47.53 12.48 5.03
C GLU A 345 47.21 13.21 3.71
N VAL A 346 46.54 14.36 3.83
CA VAL A 346 46.25 15.26 2.71
C VAL A 346 47.19 16.44 2.80
N VAL A 347 48.15 16.54 1.89
CA VAL A 347 49.17 17.58 1.84
C VAL A 347 48.72 18.72 0.94
N LEU A 348 48.75 19.93 1.47
CA LEU A 348 48.48 21.16 0.72
C LEU A 348 49.78 21.92 0.47
N GLN A 349 49.97 22.32 -0.78
CA GLN A 349 51.03 23.24 -1.21
C GLN A 349 50.34 24.52 -1.69
N ALA A 350 50.40 25.58 -0.89
CA ALA A 350 49.74 26.86 -1.17
C ALA A 350 50.55 28.04 -0.60
N ASP A 351 50.17 29.26 -0.97
CA ASP A 351 50.83 30.50 -0.54
C ASP A 351 50.72 30.73 0.97
N ARG A 352 51.84 31.12 1.60
CA ARG A 352 52.03 31.24 3.06
C ARG A 352 50.99 32.13 3.77
N SER A 353 50.41 33.12 3.09
CA SER A 353 49.42 34.04 3.64
C SER A 353 47.99 33.46 3.71
N LYS A 354 47.62 32.57 2.79
CA LYS A 354 46.26 31.98 2.71
C LYS A 354 46.19 30.54 3.22
N LEU A 355 47.35 29.90 3.37
CA LEU A 355 47.52 28.50 3.75
C LEU A 355 46.70 28.10 4.99
N HIS A 356 46.71 28.92 6.04
CA HIS A 356 45.95 28.65 7.26
C HIS A 356 44.44 28.56 7.00
N PHE A 357 43.87 29.56 6.31
CA PHE A 357 42.44 29.60 6.00
C PHE A 357 42.02 28.47 5.06
N GLU A 358 42.85 28.16 4.06
CA GLU A 358 42.58 27.06 3.11
C GLU A 358 42.60 25.69 3.78
N VAL A 359 43.52 25.46 4.72
CA VAL A 359 43.58 24.20 5.50
C VAL A 359 42.32 24.05 6.36
N HIS A 360 41.89 25.10 7.05
CA HIS A 360 40.67 25.06 7.87
C HIS A 360 39.41 24.90 7.01
N ALA A 361 39.33 25.58 5.86
CA ALA A 361 38.24 25.41 4.90
C ALA A 361 38.21 24.00 4.31
N LEU A 362 39.37 23.42 3.99
CA LEU A 362 39.46 22.06 3.48
C LEU A 362 39.09 21.05 4.56
N LYS A 363 39.54 21.25 5.80
CA LYS A 363 39.13 20.41 6.95
C LYS A 363 37.61 20.31 7.05
N ASN A 364 36.91 21.45 6.99
CA ASN A 364 35.44 21.48 7.05
C ASN A 364 34.77 20.80 5.85
N LYS A 365 35.38 20.89 4.66
CA LYS A 365 34.89 20.19 3.46
C LYS A 365 35.14 18.68 3.54
N LEU A 366 36.31 18.26 4.03
CA LEU A 366 36.69 16.85 4.20
C LEU A 366 35.75 16.14 5.18
N SER A 367 35.36 16.79 6.28
CA SER A 367 34.38 16.22 7.23
C SER A 367 33.05 15.82 6.57
N LYS A 368 32.62 16.55 5.53
CA LYS A 368 31.36 16.35 4.80
C LYS A 368 31.46 15.43 3.59
N VAL A 369 32.63 14.83 3.34
CA VAL A 369 32.81 13.87 2.24
C VAL A 369 32.03 12.60 2.55
N VAL A 370 31.31 12.09 1.55
CA VAL A 370 30.65 10.79 1.63
C VAL A 370 31.66 9.72 1.31
N VAL A 371 31.89 8.82 2.26
CA VAL A 371 32.87 7.74 2.15
C VAL A 371 32.23 6.46 1.60
N LYS A 372 30.95 6.24 1.93
CA LYS A 372 30.18 5.09 1.48
C LYS A 372 28.69 5.40 1.57
N GLY A 373 27.89 4.74 0.75
CA GLY A 373 26.44 4.95 0.71
C GLY A 373 25.99 5.77 -0.49
N ILE A 374 24.67 5.95 -0.59
CA ILE A 374 24.05 6.69 -1.68
C ILE A 374 23.85 8.15 -1.23
N ASN A 375 24.29 9.12 -2.03
CA ASN A 375 24.28 10.54 -1.65
C ASN A 375 22.88 11.11 -1.36
N SER A 376 21.84 10.57 -2.00
CA SER A 376 20.44 10.97 -1.82
C SER A 376 19.82 10.41 -0.54
N VAL A 377 20.31 9.27 -0.06
CA VAL A 377 19.78 8.62 1.14
C VAL A 377 20.25 9.34 2.39
N GLU A 378 19.30 9.75 3.23
CA GLU A 378 19.61 10.41 4.50
C GLU A 378 19.75 9.41 5.64
N ARG A 379 18.88 8.40 5.70
CA ARG A 379 18.85 7.43 6.81
C ARG A 379 18.23 6.10 6.40
N VAL A 380 18.66 5.03 7.06
CA VAL A 380 18.11 3.68 6.85
C VAL A 380 17.81 2.99 8.17
N ILE A 381 16.62 2.39 8.26
CA ILE A 381 16.13 1.73 9.48
C ILE A 381 15.77 0.28 9.17
N ILE A 382 16.23 -0.62 10.04
CA ILE A 382 15.89 -2.04 9.99
C ILE A 382 14.63 -2.24 10.82
N VAL A 383 13.61 -2.86 10.21
CA VAL A 383 12.32 -3.13 10.86
C VAL A 383 12.06 -4.62 10.82
N ASN A 384 11.59 -5.17 11.94
CA ASN A 384 11.13 -6.55 12.01
C ASN A 384 9.63 -6.61 11.74
N GLU A 385 9.23 -7.35 10.70
CA GLU A 385 7.83 -7.56 10.31
C GLU A 385 7.14 -8.72 11.02
N ALA A 386 7.80 -9.38 11.97
CA ALA A 386 7.18 -10.46 12.72
C ALA A 386 5.86 -10.00 13.35
N LYS A 387 4.74 -10.48 12.79
CA LYS A 387 3.40 -10.34 13.40
C LYS A 387 3.43 -11.12 14.71
N GLU A 388 2.74 -10.61 15.72
CA GLU A 388 2.62 -11.16 17.09
C GLU A 388 2.28 -12.68 17.18
N LYS A 389 1.91 -13.32 16.07
CA LYS A 389 1.50 -14.73 16.01
C LYS A 389 2.66 -15.75 15.96
N ASP A 390 3.91 -15.35 15.66
CA ASP A 390 5.05 -16.29 15.64
C ASP A 390 6.39 -15.60 16.00
N PRO A 391 6.86 -15.69 17.25
CA PRO A 391 8.07 -14.97 17.71
C PRO A 391 9.39 -15.55 17.17
N THR A 392 9.36 -16.72 16.53
CA THR A 392 10.57 -17.43 16.06
C THR A 392 10.99 -17.05 14.64
N ARG A 393 10.07 -16.52 13.82
CA ARG A 393 10.36 -16.10 12.43
C ARG A 393 10.58 -14.60 12.35
N LYS A 394 11.84 -14.18 12.43
CA LYS A 394 12.24 -12.80 12.16
C LYS A 394 12.20 -12.55 10.65
N LYS A 395 11.36 -11.62 10.19
CA LYS A 395 11.39 -11.13 8.82
C LYS A 395 11.85 -9.69 8.84
N LEU A 396 13.11 -9.45 8.49
CA LEU A 396 13.68 -8.11 8.45
C LEU A 396 13.39 -7.43 7.11
N LYS A 397 12.97 -6.16 7.18
CA LYS A 397 12.91 -5.24 6.04
C LYS A 397 13.71 -3.98 6.33
N LEU A 398 14.07 -3.24 5.29
CA LEU A 398 14.68 -1.92 5.44
C LEU A 398 13.70 -0.84 5.00
N LEU A 399 13.62 0.22 5.80
CA LEU A 399 12.99 1.48 5.44
C LEU A 399 14.09 2.50 5.16
N VAL A 400 14.12 3.03 3.94
CA VAL A 400 15.12 3.98 3.47
C VAL A 400 14.43 5.33 3.27
N GLU A 401 14.95 6.39 3.91
CA GLU A 401 14.48 7.76 3.68
C GLU A 401 15.51 8.50 2.81
N GLY A 402 15.07 9.00 1.66
CA GLY A 402 15.93 9.69 0.68
C GLY A 402 15.38 9.81 -0.73
#